data_AF-A0A958BAX6-F1
#
_entry.id   AF-A0A958BAX6-F1
#
_cell.length_a   1.000
_cell.length_b   1.000
_cell.length_c   1.000
_cell.angle_alpha   90.00
_cell.angle_beta   90.00
_cell.angle_gamma   90.00
#
_symmetry.space_group_name_H-M   'P 1'
#
loop_
_entity.id
_entity.type
_entity.pdbx_description
1 polymer ?
#
loop_
_entity_poly.entity_id
_entity_poly.type
_entity_poly.pdbx_seq_one_letter_code
_entity_poly.pdbx_strand_id
1 'polypeptide(L)'
;LETFAAGVQFTRAEGIIPAPETNHAVAGAIKEALRCKEEGKSETILFNLSGHGHFDMQAYIDYQAGVLEAYEYPEEEVAMALAGLPSFG
;
A
#
# COMPACT_ATOMS: atom_id res chain seq x y z
N LEU A 1 1.76 -7.52 0.16
CA LEU A 1 3.12 -7.65 -0.40
C LEU A 1 3.39 -6.67 -1.55
N GLU A 2 2.51 -6.56 -2.55
CA GLU A 2 2.66 -5.63 -3.69
C GLU A 2 2.96 -4.17 -3.25
N THR A 3 2.26 -3.69 -2.23
CA THR A 3 2.42 -2.33 -1.71
C THR A 3 3.80 -2.08 -1.11
N PHE A 4 4.35 -3.03 -0.36
CA PHE A 4 5.73 -2.95 0.13
C PHE A 4 6.76 -2.95 -1.01
N ALA A 5 6.53 -3.72 -2.08
CA ALA A 5 7.40 -3.67 -3.26
C ALA A 5 7.43 -2.26 -3.88
N ALA A 6 6.26 -1.63 -4.02
CA ALA A 6 6.13 -0.25 -4.49
C ALA A 6 6.83 0.76 -3.56
N GLY A 7 6.64 0.61 -2.24
CA GLY A 7 7.33 1.40 -1.22
C GLY A 7 8.85 1.34 -1.34
N VAL A 8 9.41 0.12 -1.41
CA VAL A 8 10.86 -0.08 -1.58
C VAL A 8 11.37 0.50 -2.89
N GLN A 9 10.62 0.36 -3.99
CA GLN A 9 10.98 0.99 -5.26
C GLN A 9 11.03 2.52 -5.14
N PHE A 10 10.00 3.12 -4.54
CA PHE A 10 9.94 4.56 -4.32
C PHE A 10 11.07 5.06 -3.42
N THR A 11 11.37 4.36 -2.33
CA THR A 11 12.51 4.69 -1.46
C THR A 11 13.84 4.67 -2.19
N ARG A 12 14.06 3.70 -3.08
CA ARG A 12 15.30 3.63 -3.88
C ARG A 12 15.41 4.77 -4.89
N ALA A 13 14.29 5.25 -5.42
CA ALA A 13 14.26 6.34 -6.39
C ALA A 13 14.36 7.72 -5.73
N GLU A 14 13.59 7.95 -4.65
CA GLU A 14 13.36 9.27 -4.06
C GLU A 14 14.06 9.49 -2.72
N GLY A 15 14.63 8.44 -2.12
CA GLY A 15 15.29 8.52 -0.81
C GLY A 15 14.32 8.68 0.38
N ILE A 16 13.01 8.55 0.16
CA ILE A 16 11.97 8.68 1.19
C ILE A 16 11.42 7.30 1.53
N ILE A 17 11.34 6.97 2.83
CA ILE A 17 10.68 5.76 3.32
C ILE A 17 9.21 6.11 3.66
N PRO A 18 8.23 5.79 2.81
CA PRO A 18 6.81 5.99 3.12
C PRO A 18 6.34 5.06 4.26
N ALA A 19 5.28 5.45 4.97
CA ALA A 19 4.63 4.55 5.92
C ALA A 19 3.98 3.35 5.19
N PRO A 20 3.80 2.19 5.84
CA PRO A 20 3.13 1.02 5.24
C PRO A 20 1.73 1.33 4.66
N GLU A 21 0.97 2.22 5.28
CA GLU A 21 -0.31 2.69 4.77
C GLU A 21 -0.11 3.53 3.50
N THR A 22 0.86 4.44 3.52
CA THR A 22 1.23 5.30 2.39
C THR A 22 1.71 4.51 1.16
N ASN A 23 2.28 3.31 1.35
CA ASN A 23 2.66 2.42 0.25
C ASN A 23 1.52 2.09 -0.71
N HIS A 24 0.26 2.13 -0.26
CA HIS A 24 -0.91 1.93 -1.12
C HIS A 24 -1.06 3.06 -2.14
N ALA A 25 -0.86 4.31 -1.70
CA ALA A 25 -0.91 5.48 -2.58
C ALA A 25 0.26 5.47 -3.58
N VAL A 26 1.46 5.10 -3.11
CA VAL A 26 2.65 4.93 -3.96
C VAL A 26 2.40 3.86 -5.03
N ALA A 27 1.85 2.71 -4.66
CA ALA A 27 1.52 1.65 -5.60
C ALA A 27 0.51 2.12 -6.67
N GLY A 28 -0.51 2.89 -6.26
CA GLY A 28 -1.45 3.52 -7.18
C GLY A 28 -0.77 4.49 -8.15
N ALA A 29 0.12 5.36 -7.65
CA ALA A 29 0.85 6.30 -8.48
C ALA A 29 1.78 5.61 -9.50
N ILE A 30 2.46 4.53 -9.10
CA ILE A 30 3.30 3.72 -10.01
C ILE A 30 2.44 3.05 -11.09
N LYS A 31 1.29 2.48 -10.73
CA LYS A 31 0.35 1.88 -11.69
C LYS A 31 -0.09 2.91 -12.73
N GLU A 32 -0.43 4.11 -12.28
CA GLU A 32 -0.85 5.19 -13.18
C GLU A 32 0.28 5.68 -14.09
N ALA A 33 1.51 5.75 -13.57
CA ALA A 33 2.70 6.09 -14.36
C ALA A 33 3.00 5.02 -15.42
N LEU A 34 2.81 3.73 -15.11
CA LEU A 34 2.95 2.64 -16.07
C LEU A 34 1.87 2.69 -17.15
N ARG A 35 0.61 2.96 -16.78
CA ARG A 35 -0.49 3.19 -17.74
C ARG A 35 -0.16 4.33 -18.71
N CYS A 36 0.30 5.46 -18.19
CA CYS A 36 0.72 6.61 -19.01
C CYS A 36 1.85 6.24 -19.98
N LYS A 37 2.84 5.45 -19.53
CA LYS A 37 3.93 4.95 -20.36
C LYS A 37 3.43 4.05 -21.49
N GLU A 38 2.51 3.12 -21.19
CA GLU A 38 1.91 2.21 -22.18
C GLU A 38 1.08 2.97 -23.23
N GLU A 39 0.34 3.98 -22.81
CA GLU A 39 -0.48 4.82 -23.69
C GLU A 39 0.31 5.93 -24.41
N GLY A 40 1.59 6.14 -24.05
CA GLY A 40 2.40 7.23 -24.59
C GLY A 40 1.91 8.63 -24.18
N LYS A 41 1.20 8.75 -23.05
CA LYS A 41 0.68 10.01 -22.52
C LYS A 41 1.56 10.54 -21.40
N SER A 42 1.69 11.86 -21.34
CA SER A 42 2.35 12.55 -20.22
C SER A 42 1.28 13.24 -19.38
N GLU A 43 0.93 12.63 -18.24
CA GLU A 43 -0.06 13.17 -17.30
C GLU A 43 0.62 13.52 -15.96
N THR A 44 0.05 14.48 -15.24
CA THR A 44 0.51 14.83 -13.90
C THR A 44 -0.21 13.94 -12.89
N ILE A 45 0.55 13.17 -12.11
CA ILE A 45 0.04 12.30 -11.06
C ILE A 45 0.33 12.95 -9.70
N LEU A 46 -0.74 13.26 -8.96
CA LEU A 46 -0.66 13.71 -7.58
C LEU A 46 -1.14 12.58 -6.66
N PHE A 47 -0.34 12.26 -5.65
CA PHE A 47 -0.74 11.34 -4.59
C PHE A 47 -0.36 11.90 -3.21
N ASN A 48 -1.06 11.45 -2.18
CA ASN A 48 -0.81 11.89 -0.82
C ASN A 48 0.24 10.98 -0.15
N LEU A 49 1.40 11.53 0.17
CA LEU A 49 2.38 10.88 1.04
C LEU A 49 1.98 11.15 2.50
N SER A 50 1.07 10.33 3.02
CA SER A 50 0.40 10.59 4.31
C SER A 50 1.30 10.44 5.54
N GLY A 51 2.41 9.71 5.45
CA GLY A 51 3.33 9.49 6.56
C GLY A 51 4.66 8.87 6.14
N HIS A 52 5.63 8.89 7.06
CA HIS A 52 6.94 8.28 6.88
C HIS A 52 7.05 6.97 7.66
N GLY A 53 7.84 6.02 7.17
CA GLY A 53 8.01 4.69 7.77
C GLY A 53 9.09 4.58 8.85
N HIS A 54 9.66 5.68 9.35
CA HIS A 54 10.75 5.64 10.35
C HIS A 54 10.40 4.84 11.62
N PHE A 55 9.13 4.85 12.04
CA PHE A 55 8.66 4.09 13.20
C PHE A 55 8.10 2.71 12.83
N ASP A 56 7.99 2.40 11.54
CA ASP A 56 7.42 1.18 10.98
C ASP A 56 8.48 0.28 10.35
N MET A 57 9.76 0.51 10.69
CA MET A 57 10.89 -0.20 10.08
C MET A 57 10.81 -1.71 10.28
N GLN A 58 10.17 -2.19 11.35
CA GLN A 58 9.96 -3.62 11.55
C GLN A 58 9.18 -4.25 10.39
N ALA A 59 8.13 -3.59 9.89
CA ALA A 59 7.36 -4.12 8.77
C ALA A 59 8.18 -4.18 7.47
N TYR A 60 9.09 -3.23 7.26
CA TYR A 60 10.04 -3.26 6.14
C TYR A 60 11.09 -4.37 6.30
N ILE A 61 11.57 -4.61 7.51
CA ILE A 61 12.49 -5.71 7.82
C ILE A 61 11.80 -7.05 7.56
N ASP A 62 10.57 -7.23 8.03
CA ASP A 62 9.79 -8.45 7.85
C ASP A 62 9.51 -8.72 6.37
N TYR A 63 9.18 -7.67 5.61
CA TYR A 63 9.02 -7.75 4.16
C TYR A 63 10.34 -8.19 3.49
N GLN A 64 11.47 -7.61 3.88
CA GLN A 64 12.77 -7.94 3.30
C GLN A 64 13.28 -9.33 3.70
N ALA A 65 12.93 -9.80 4.89
CA ALA A 65 13.19 -11.15 5.36
C ALA A 65 12.23 -12.19 4.74
N GLY A 66 11.20 -11.75 4.01
CA GLY A 66 10.20 -12.64 3.41
C GLY A 66 9.25 -13.29 4.41
N VAL A 67 9.15 -12.73 5.63
CA VAL A 67 8.30 -13.24 6.71
C VAL A 67 7.03 -12.41 6.91
N LEU A 68 6.88 -11.30 6.17
CA LEU A 68 5.64 -10.53 6.18
C LEU A 68 4.53 -11.33 5.47
N GLU A 69 3.50 -11.70 6.21
CA GLU A 69 2.39 -12.48 5.68
C GLU A 69 1.30 -11.60 5.06
N ALA A 70 0.79 -12.03 3.91
CA ALA A 70 -0.45 -11.49 3.38
C ALA A 70 -1.62 -12.19 4.08
N TYR A 71 -1.92 -11.75 5.31
CA TYR A 71 -3.05 -12.30 6.05
C TYR A 71 -4.36 -11.88 5.39
N GLU A 72 -5.07 -12.88 4.87
CA GLU A 72 -6.43 -12.71 4.35
C GLU A 72 -7.40 -12.90 5.52
N TYR A 73 -8.15 -11.86 5.85
CA TYR A 73 -9.05 -11.89 6.99
C TYR A 73 -10.21 -12.86 6.71
N PRO A 74 -10.49 -13.85 7.59
CA PRO A 74 -11.47 -14.90 7.30
C PRO A 74 -12.87 -14.35 7.04
N GLU A 75 -13.52 -14.81 5.97
CA GLU A 75 -14.87 -14.36 5.59
C GLU A 75 -15.89 -14.59 6.71
N GLU A 76 -15.75 -15.67 7.48
CA GLU A 76 -16.62 -15.97 8.62
C GLU A 76 -16.53 -14.89 9.72
N GLU A 77 -15.33 -14.39 10.01
CA GLU A 77 -15.14 -13.32 10.99
C GLU A 77 -15.71 -11.98 10.47
N VAL A 78 -15.56 -11.70 9.17
CA VAL A 78 -16.20 -10.54 8.53
C VAL A 78 -17.72 -10.64 8.66
N ALA A 79 -18.30 -11.79 8.30
CA ALA A 79 -19.74 -12.00 8.33
C ALA A 79 -20.30 -11.86 9.75
N MET A 80 -19.59 -12.39 10.76
CA MET A 80 -19.94 -12.23 12.16
C MET A 80 -19.93 -10.76 12.59
N ALA A 81 -18.88 -10.00 12.23
CA ALA A 81 -18.79 -8.58 12.56
C ALA A 81 -19.92 -7.77 11.90
N LEU A 82 -20.24 -8.06 10.63
CA LEU A 82 -21.32 -7.43 9.89
C LEU A 82 -22.71 -7.75 10.47
N ALA A 83 -22.92 -8.98 10.96
CA ALA A 83 -24.17 -9.37 11.60
C ALA A 83 -24.44 -8.62 12.91
N GLY A 84 -23.40 -8.09 13.56
CA GLY A 84 -23.50 -7.26 14.75
C GLY A 84 -23.81 -5.78 14.48
N LEU A 85 -23.82 -5.34 13.22
CA LEU A 85 -24.11 -3.94 12.89
C LEU A 85 -25.61 -3.64 13.09
N PRO A 86 -25.94 -2.48 13.68
CA PRO A 86 -27.34 -2.07 13.83
C PRO A 86 -28.00 -1.88 12.46
N SER A 87 -29.20 -2.44 12.30
CA SER A 87 -30.05 -2.17 11.14
C SER A 87 -30.65 -0.77 11.29
N PHE A 88 -30.21 0.18 10.46
CA PHE A 88 -30.90 1.45 10.31
C PHE A 88 -31.97 1.33 9.22
N GLY A 89 -33.18 1.77 9.54
CA GLY A 89 -34.31 1.95 8.62
C GLY A 89 -34.80 3.38 8.71
#